data_AF-F0TFE4-F1
#
_entry.id   AF-F0TFE4-F1
#
_cell.length_a   1.000
_cell.length_b   1.000
_cell.length_c   1.000
_cell.angle_alpha   90.00
_cell.angle_beta   90.00
_cell.angle_gamma   90.00
#
_symmetry.space_group_name_H-M   'P 1'
#
loop_
_entity.id
_entity.type
_entity.pdbx_description
1 polymer ?
#
loop_
_entity_poly.entity_id
_entity_poly.type
_entity_poly.pdbx_seq_one_letter_code
_entity_poly.pdbx_strand_id
1 'polypeptide(L)'
;MKYIIDPSKKDNNPEFDIGKSFDQLKQRLNSTAAFDPLVKINLDKEKLKSQSQHAQIESVEILKNIEANTEYLKTMIELVHENNTNQEEILNTIKQILDIASASNKKEVESKYKKIMRNISNAAETGANLATLTQLATTVYQFVLKLL
;
A
#
# COMPACT_ATOMS: atom_id res chain seq x y z
N MET A 1 -76.26 -39.46 32.53
CA MET A 1 -75.88 -39.41 31.10
C MET A 1 -74.46 -39.96 30.97
N LYS A 2 -74.26 -41.10 30.28
CA LYS A 2 -72.93 -41.63 29.95
C LYS A 2 -72.52 -41.04 28.60
N TYR A 3 -71.42 -40.30 28.55
CA TYR A 3 -70.83 -39.85 27.30
C TYR A 3 -70.12 -41.03 26.64
N ILE A 4 -70.55 -41.40 25.43
CA ILE A 4 -69.85 -42.37 24.57
C ILE A 4 -68.83 -41.56 23.77
N ILE A 5 -67.54 -41.87 23.93
CA ILE A 5 -66.47 -41.28 23.12
C ILE A 5 -66.41 -42.08 21.82
N ASP A 6 -66.69 -41.42 20.70
CA ASP A 6 -66.58 -41.98 19.36
C ASP A 6 -65.10 -41.98 18.92
N PRO A 7 -64.46 -43.16 18.75
CA PRO A 7 -63.05 -43.26 18.39
C PRO A 7 -62.75 -42.88 16.92
N SER A 8 -63.75 -42.49 16.12
CA SER A 8 -63.57 -42.17 14.70
C SER A 8 -63.15 -40.71 14.41
N LYS A 9 -63.11 -39.82 15.43
CA LYS A 9 -62.59 -38.47 15.26
C LYS A 9 -61.07 -38.46 15.30
N LYS A 10 -60.44 -38.73 14.15
CA LYS A 10 -59.02 -38.45 13.94
C LYS A 10 -58.74 -36.98 14.26
N ASP A 11 -57.77 -36.75 15.13
CA ASP A 11 -57.17 -35.44 15.34
C ASP A 11 -56.69 -34.89 13.99
N ASN A 12 -57.38 -33.89 13.46
CA ASN A 12 -56.92 -33.13 12.29
C ASN A 12 -55.85 -32.12 12.72
N ASN A 13 -54.86 -32.56 13.48
CA ASN A 13 -53.70 -31.76 13.78
C ASN A 13 -52.78 -31.84 12.56
N PRO A 14 -52.52 -30.74 11.83
CA PRO A 14 -51.60 -30.79 10.71
C PRO A 14 -50.23 -31.21 11.25
N GLU A 15 -49.78 -32.41 10.91
CA GLU A 15 -48.43 -32.88 11.18
C GLU A 15 -47.45 -31.83 10.66
N PHE A 16 -46.63 -31.28 11.57
CA PHE A 16 -45.56 -30.39 11.21
C PHE A 16 -44.50 -31.18 10.42
N ASP A 17 -44.64 -31.18 9.10
CA ASP A 17 -43.75 -31.86 8.18
C ASP A 17 -42.48 -31.00 7.98
N ILE A 18 -41.43 -31.40 8.70
CA ILE A 18 -40.11 -30.76 8.67
C ILE A 18 -39.54 -30.77 7.24
N GLY A 19 -39.80 -31.83 6.46
CA GLY A 19 -39.32 -31.97 5.09
C GLY A 19 -39.95 -30.93 4.16
N LYS A 20 -41.28 -30.81 4.20
CA LYS A 20 -42.01 -29.79 3.41
C LYS A 20 -41.64 -28.37 3.81
N SER A 21 -41.40 -28.13 5.10
CA SER A 21 -40.96 -26.82 5.59
C SER A 21 -39.56 -26.46 5.07
N PHE A 22 -38.66 -27.44 4.98
CA PHE A 22 -37.33 -27.27 4.40
C PHE A 22 -37.37 -27.02 2.90
N ASP A 23 -38.23 -27.72 2.16
CA ASP A 23 -38.37 -27.55 0.71
C ASP A 23 -38.97 -26.19 0.37
N GLN A 24 -39.93 -25.70 1.16
CA GLN A 24 -40.45 -24.34 1.05
C GLN A 24 -39.38 -23.29 1.36
N LEU A 25 -38.51 -23.51 2.35
CA LEU A 25 -37.38 -22.62 2.62
C LEU A 25 -36.39 -22.59 1.45
N LYS A 26 -36.04 -23.74 0.86
CA LYS A 26 -35.18 -23.80 -0.33
C LYS A 26 -35.80 -23.10 -1.54
N GLN A 27 -37.10 -23.27 -1.78
CA GLN A 27 -37.80 -22.55 -2.86
C GLN A 27 -37.84 -21.04 -2.63
N ARG A 28 -37.99 -20.59 -1.37
CA ARG A 28 -37.93 -19.16 -1.03
C ARG A 28 -36.53 -18.59 -1.23
N LEU A 29 -35.49 -19.30 -0.83
CA LEU A 29 -34.10 -18.89 -1.09
C LEU A 29 -33.79 -18.78 -2.58
N ASN A 30 -34.28 -19.74 -3.39
CA ASN A 30 -34.04 -19.75 -4.84
C ASN A 30 -34.90 -18.75 -5.64
N SER A 31 -35.97 -18.19 -5.04
CA SER A 31 -36.85 -17.21 -5.68
C SER A 31 -36.54 -15.77 -5.29
N THR A 32 -35.53 -15.54 -4.46
CA THR A 32 -35.23 -14.18 -3.97
C THR A 32 -34.26 -13.45 -4.89
N ALA A 33 -34.77 -12.93 -6.01
CA ALA A 33 -34.11 -11.90 -6.81
C ALA A 33 -33.83 -10.58 -6.03
N ALA A 34 -34.24 -10.49 -4.76
CA ALA A 34 -34.04 -9.34 -3.88
C ALA A 34 -32.78 -9.41 -3.00
N PHE A 35 -32.11 -10.57 -2.86
CA PHE A 35 -30.84 -10.66 -2.10
C PHE A 35 -29.62 -10.28 -2.95
N ASP A 36 -29.66 -10.54 -4.26
CA ASP A 36 -28.54 -10.23 -5.17
C ASP A 36 -28.16 -8.74 -5.24
N PRO A 37 -29.11 -7.78 -5.35
CA PRO A 37 -28.76 -6.37 -5.48
C PRO A 37 -28.13 -5.80 -4.21
N LEU A 38 -28.64 -6.16 -3.03
CA LEU A 38 -28.15 -5.64 -1.74
C LEU A 38 -26.77 -6.22 -1.37
N VAL A 39 -26.52 -7.49 -1.67
CA VAL A 39 -25.20 -8.10 -1.49
C VAL A 39 -24.19 -7.46 -2.43
N LYS A 40 -24.57 -7.23 -3.69
CA LYS A 40 -23.73 -6.55 -4.68
C LYS A 40 -23.40 -5.12 -4.29
N ILE A 41 -24.39 -4.34 -3.82
CA ILE A 41 -24.19 -2.95 -3.35
C ILE A 41 -23.20 -2.90 -2.18
N ASN A 42 -23.33 -3.81 -1.21
CA ASN A 42 -22.42 -3.84 -0.07
C ASN A 42 -21.00 -4.27 -0.48
N LEU A 43 -20.88 -5.24 -1.39
CA LEU A 43 -19.59 -5.67 -1.94
C LEU A 43 -18.90 -4.54 -2.72
N ASP A 44 -19.65 -3.82 -3.55
CA ASP A 44 -19.14 -2.68 -4.31
C ASP A 44 -18.73 -1.53 -3.39
N LYS A 45 -19.49 -1.30 -2.31
CA LYS A 45 -19.16 -0.29 -1.29
C LYS A 45 -17.89 -0.64 -0.53
N GLU A 46 -17.71 -1.88 -0.11
CA GLU A 46 -16.48 -2.33 0.56
C GLU A 46 -15.27 -2.28 -0.40
N LYS A 47 -15.46 -2.63 -1.67
CA LYS A 47 -14.43 -2.50 -2.70
C LYS A 47 -14.01 -1.04 -2.93
N LEU A 48 -14.97 -0.13 -3.06
CA LEU A 48 -14.72 1.30 -3.21
C LEU A 48 -14.01 1.88 -1.98
N LYS A 49 -14.41 1.45 -0.77
CA LYS A 49 -13.77 1.86 0.48
C LYS A 49 -12.32 1.39 0.56
N SER A 50 -12.07 0.12 0.23
CA SER A 50 -10.72 -0.44 0.17
C SER A 50 -9.85 0.29 -0.87
N GLN A 51 -10.39 0.59 -2.05
CA GLN A 51 -9.69 1.37 -3.08
C GLN A 51 -9.38 2.80 -2.62
N SER A 52 -10.31 3.47 -1.95
CA SER A 52 -10.11 4.80 -1.38
C SER A 52 -9.04 4.79 -0.29
N GLN A 53 -9.04 3.78 0.59
CA GLN A 53 -8.01 3.61 1.62
C GLN A 53 -6.63 3.36 1.01
N HIS A 54 -6.54 2.51 -0.01
CA HIS A 54 -5.29 2.29 -0.74
C HIS A 54 -4.77 3.58 -1.38
N ALA A 55 -5.63 4.33 -2.07
CA ALA A 55 -5.25 5.60 -2.68
C ALA A 55 -4.80 6.64 -1.64
N GLN A 56 -5.41 6.67 -0.45
CA GLN A 56 -4.98 7.53 0.65
C GLN A 56 -3.61 7.13 1.21
N ILE A 57 -3.37 5.84 1.41
CA ILE A 57 -2.07 5.32 1.87
C ILE A 57 -0.98 5.68 0.86
N GLU A 58 -1.25 5.44 -0.43
CA GLU A 58 -0.34 5.78 -1.52
C GLU A 58 -0.06 7.29 -1.57
N SER A 59 -1.10 8.11 -1.44
CA SER A 59 -0.96 9.58 -1.41
C SER A 59 -0.11 10.04 -0.23
N VAL A 60 -0.28 9.46 0.97
CA VAL A 60 0.54 9.78 2.14
C VAL A 60 1.99 9.35 1.93
N GLU A 61 2.24 8.18 1.33
CA GLU A 61 3.59 7.73 1.00
C GLU A 61 4.26 8.70 0.01
N ILE A 62 3.53 9.12 -1.03
CA ILE A 62 4.02 10.12 -2.00
C ILE A 62 4.32 11.45 -1.31
N LEU A 63 3.44 11.96 -0.46
CA LEU A 63 3.63 13.22 0.26
C LEU A 63 4.84 13.16 1.20
N LYS A 64 5.02 12.05 1.93
CA LYS A 64 6.22 11.82 2.75
C LYS A 64 7.50 11.77 1.91
N ASN A 65 7.44 11.15 0.74
CA ASN A 65 8.58 11.12 -0.18
C ASN A 65 8.90 12.54 -0.69
N ILE A 66 7.89 13.37 -0.98
CA ILE A 66 8.08 14.79 -1.38
C ILE A 66 8.69 15.59 -0.23
N GLU A 67 8.14 15.47 0.98
CA GLU A 67 8.65 16.15 2.18
C GLU A 67 10.13 15.80 2.41
N ALA A 68 10.45 14.50 2.43
CA ALA A 68 11.82 14.00 2.56
C ALA A 68 12.73 14.56 1.44
N ASN A 69 12.28 14.54 0.19
CA ASN A 69 13.04 15.10 -0.94
C ASN A 69 13.34 16.60 -0.77
N THR A 70 12.38 17.36 -0.24
CA THR A 70 12.52 18.81 -0.06
C THR A 70 13.45 19.15 1.12
N GLU A 71 13.40 18.36 2.18
CA GLU A 71 14.34 18.42 3.30
C GLU A 71 15.77 18.10 2.85
N TYR A 72 15.94 17.05 2.04
CA TYR A 72 17.25 16.67 1.51
C TYR A 72 17.89 17.75 0.63
N LEU A 73 17.11 18.49 -0.16
CA LEU A 73 17.62 19.63 -0.94
C LEU A 73 18.13 20.75 -0.03
N LYS A 74 17.46 21.01 1.09
CA LYS A 74 17.92 21.98 2.09
C LYS A 74 19.24 21.53 2.72
N THR A 75 19.34 20.26 3.11
CA THR A 75 20.58 19.69 3.65
C THR A 75 21.73 19.71 2.64
N MET A 76 21.46 19.50 1.34
CA MET A 76 22.48 19.66 0.29
C MET A 76 23.04 21.09 0.24
N ILE A 77 22.17 22.10 0.35
CA ILE A 77 22.59 23.51 0.38
C ILE A 77 23.43 23.79 1.64
N GLU A 78 23.04 23.26 2.79
CA GLU A 78 23.78 23.40 4.05
C GLU A 78 25.18 22.75 3.97
N LEU A 79 25.27 21.52 3.43
CA LEU A 79 26.56 20.82 3.22
C LEU A 79 27.52 21.58 2.31
N VAL A 80 26.98 22.20 1.25
CA VAL A 80 27.77 23.05 0.36
C VAL A 80 28.19 24.32 1.11
N HIS A 81 27.31 24.95 1.88
CA HIS A 81 27.61 26.23 2.53
C HIS A 81 28.59 26.13 3.71
N GLU A 82 28.62 25.01 4.44
CA GLU A 82 29.48 24.84 5.63
C GLU A 82 30.94 24.42 5.32
N ASN A 83 31.24 23.89 4.13
CA ASN A 83 32.55 23.31 3.81
C ASN A 83 33.33 24.11 2.76
N ASN A 84 33.95 25.22 3.18
CA ASN A 84 34.68 26.11 2.25
C ASN A 84 35.91 25.45 1.57
N THR A 85 36.51 24.43 2.20
CA THR A 85 37.74 23.78 1.69
C THR A 85 37.46 22.64 0.69
N ASN A 86 36.35 21.91 0.86
CA ASN A 86 36.01 20.72 0.06
C ASN A 86 34.68 20.88 -0.72
N GLN A 87 34.21 22.12 -0.87
CA GLN A 87 32.94 22.48 -1.48
C GLN A 87 32.78 21.86 -2.89
N GLU A 88 33.84 21.88 -3.68
CA GLU A 88 33.82 21.37 -5.05
C GLU A 88 33.66 19.84 -5.10
N GLU A 89 34.31 19.10 -4.21
CA GLU A 89 34.17 17.64 -4.11
C GLU A 89 32.79 17.22 -3.61
N ILE A 90 32.27 17.92 -2.60
CA ILE A 90 30.92 17.69 -2.08
C ILE A 90 29.89 17.97 -3.17
N LEU A 91 30.01 19.10 -3.86
CA LEU A 91 29.11 19.50 -4.93
C LEU A 91 29.20 18.55 -6.14
N ASN A 92 30.39 18.05 -6.47
CA ASN A 92 30.58 17.03 -7.49
C ASN A 92 29.93 15.69 -7.08
N THR A 93 30.01 15.32 -5.81
CA THR A 93 29.36 14.11 -5.28
C THR A 93 27.84 14.25 -5.32
N ILE A 94 27.29 15.41 -4.94
CA ILE A 94 25.86 15.72 -5.06
C ILE A 94 25.39 15.64 -6.52
N LYS A 95 26.14 16.22 -7.46
CA LYS A 95 25.83 16.10 -8.90
C LYS A 95 25.78 14.65 -9.36
N GLN A 96 26.75 13.83 -8.95
CA GLN A 96 26.76 12.40 -9.28
C GLN A 96 25.57 11.66 -8.66
N ILE A 97 25.17 12.01 -7.43
CA ILE A 97 23.96 11.46 -6.79
C ILE A 97 22.71 11.80 -7.62
N LEU A 98 22.56 13.06 -8.06
CA LEU A 98 21.45 13.47 -8.91
C LEU A 98 21.48 12.79 -10.29
N ASP A 99 22.66 12.45 -10.81
CA ASP A 99 22.81 11.70 -12.06
C ASP A 99 22.29 10.25 -11.98
N ILE A 100 22.08 9.69 -10.77
CA ILE A 100 21.33 8.44 -10.60
C ILE A 100 19.88 8.61 -11.08
N ALA A 101 19.27 9.77 -10.86
CA ALA A 101 17.89 10.04 -11.24
C ALA A 101 17.67 10.06 -12.76
N SER A 102 18.73 10.20 -13.54
CA SER A 102 18.68 10.18 -15.01
C SER A 102 18.91 8.79 -15.62
N ALA A 103 19.11 7.75 -14.80
CA ALA A 103 19.39 6.40 -15.29
C ALA A 103 18.15 5.76 -15.92
N SER A 104 18.36 5.04 -17.03
CA SER A 104 17.26 4.49 -17.84
C SER A 104 16.87 3.06 -17.44
N ASN A 105 17.67 2.36 -16.65
CA ASN A 105 17.43 0.98 -16.25
C ASN A 105 18.11 0.62 -14.92
N LYS A 106 17.65 -0.46 -14.27
CA LYS A 106 18.12 -0.90 -12.95
C LYS A 106 19.62 -1.16 -12.89
N LYS A 107 20.19 -1.72 -13.96
CA LYS A 107 21.62 -2.03 -14.04
C LYS A 107 22.49 -0.76 -14.04
N GLU A 108 22.02 0.28 -14.74
CA GLU A 108 22.66 1.58 -14.77
C GLU A 108 22.60 2.28 -13.40
N VAL A 109 21.43 2.22 -12.74
CA VAL A 109 21.22 2.74 -11.37
C VAL A 109 22.20 2.10 -10.39
N GLU A 110 22.31 0.76 -10.39
CA GLU A 110 23.25 0.02 -9.52
C GLU A 110 24.71 0.39 -9.80
N SER A 111 25.08 0.56 -11.07
CA SER A 111 26.45 0.91 -11.45
C SER A 111 26.83 2.30 -10.97
N LYS A 112 25.96 3.29 -11.20
CA LYS A 112 26.14 4.68 -10.73
C LYS A 112 26.23 4.74 -9.20
N TYR A 113 25.32 4.07 -8.51
CA TYR A 113 25.33 4.00 -7.05
C TYR A 113 26.62 3.42 -6.48
N LYS A 114 27.10 2.29 -7.02
CA LYS A 114 28.37 1.68 -6.59
C LYS A 114 29.56 2.62 -6.79
N LYS A 115 29.59 3.38 -7.90
CA LYS A 115 30.65 4.36 -8.17
C LYS A 115 30.64 5.47 -7.12
N ILE A 116 29.47 6.02 -6.81
CA ILE A 116 29.30 7.09 -5.82
C ILE A 116 29.72 6.62 -4.44
N MET A 117 29.31 5.41 -4.02
CA MET A 117 29.68 4.87 -2.71
C MET A 117 31.17 4.65 -2.54
N ARG A 118 31.88 4.26 -3.62
CA ARG A 118 33.35 4.22 -3.62
C ARG A 118 33.97 5.62 -3.47
N ASN A 119 33.44 6.61 -4.18
CA ASN A 119 33.93 7.98 -4.11
C ASN A 119 33.74 8.58 -2.71
N ILE A 120 32.56 8.38 -2.11
CA ILE A 120 32.27 8.77 -0.73
C ILE A 120 33.25 8.07 0.23
N SER A 121 33.45 6.76 0.09
CA SER A 121 34.36 6.01 0.97
C SER A 121 35.82 6.45 0.88
N ASN A 122 36.25 6.95 -0.30
CA ASN A 122 37.61 7.43 -0.52
C ASN A 122 37.84 8.86 0.02
N ALA A 123 36.78 9.64 0.28
CA ALA A 123 36.85 11.02 0.76
C ALA A 123 37.06 11.11 2.29
N ALA A 124 37.98 10.30 2.82
CA ALA A 124 38.14 9.86 4.21
C ALA A 124 38.26 10.92 5.34
N GLU A 125 38.19 12.22 5.06
CA GLU A 125 38.52 13.27 6.05
C GLU A 125 37.32 14.02 6.67
N THR A 126 36.08 13.84 6.22
CA THR A 126 34.93 14.63 6.71
C THR A 126 33.74 13.79 7.16
N GLY A 127 33.86 13.15 8.34
CA GLY A 127 32.92 12.16 8.88
C GLY A 127 31.43 12.57 8.93
N ALA A 128 31.11 13.84 9.19
CA ALA A 128 29.72 14.32 9.21
C ALA A 128 29.10 14.42 7.80
N ASN A 129 29.89 14.83 6.80
CA ASN A 129 29.39 14.96 5.42
C ASN A 129 29.21 13.59 4.75
N LEU A 130 30.07 12.62 5.10
CA LEU A 130 30.01 11.27 4.55
C LEU A 130 28.70 10.56 4.87
N ALA A 131 28.24 10.64 6.12
CA ALA A 131 26.99 10.03 6.55
C ALA A 131 25.80 10.61 5.77
N THR A 132 25.75 11.94 5.64
CA THR A 132 24.68 12.63 4.94
C THR A 132 24.69 12.36 3.43
N LEU A 133 25.86 12.36 2.78
CA LEU A 133 26.00 12.01 1.36
C LEU A 133 25.63 10.55 1.09
N THR A 134 25.99 9.63 2.01
CA THR A 134 25.63 8.21 1.93
C THR A 134 24.13 8.01 2.03
N GLN A 135 23.49 8.66 3.02
CA GLN A 135 22.05 8.60 3.21
C GLN A 135 21.32 9.13 1.97
N LEU A 136 21.78 10.27 1.44
CA LEU A 136 21.20 10.88 0.26
C LEU A 136 21.31 9.97 -0.99
N ALA A 137 22.50 9.44 -1.25
CA ALA A 137 22.72 8.51 -2.36
C ALA A 137 21.82 7.27 -2.27
N THR A 138 21.60 6.76 -1.05
CA THR A 138 20.74 5.60 -0.79
C THR A 138 19.28 5.92 -1.07
N THR A 139 18.78 7.07 -0.62
CA THR A 139 17.40 7.51 -0.88
C THR A 139 17.15 7.64 -2.37
N VAL A 140 18.02 8.35 -3.11
CA VAL A 140 17.86 8.54 -4.55
C VAL A 140 17.90 7.20 -5.30
N TYR A 141 18.82 6.31 -4.92
CA TYR A 141 18.89 4.95 -5.47
C TYR A 141 17.59 4.18 -5.30
N GLN A 142 17.05 4.14 -4.07
CA GLN A 142 15.81 3.43 -3.77
C GLN A 142 14.61 4.04 -4.50
N PHE A 143 14.55 5.36 -4.60
CA PHE A 143 13.49 6.07 -5.31
C PHE A 143 13.48 5.72 -6.78
N VAL A 144 14.62 5.82 -7.46
CA VAL A 144 14.72 5.53 -8.90
C VAL A 144 14.44 4.06 -9.19
N LEU A 145 14.86 3.14 -8.31
CA LEU A 145 14.52 1.72 -8.46
C LEU A 145 13.03 1.42 -8.34
N LYS A 146 12.26 2.20 -7.57
CA LYS A 146 10.80 2.05 -7.50
C LYS A 146 10.09 2.52 -8.78
N LEU A 147 10.73 3.41 -9.55
CA LEU A 147 10.16 3.99 -10.78
C LEU A 147 10.49 3.18 -12.05
N LEU A 148 11.48 2.28 -11.99
CA LEU A 148 11.94 1.41 -13.08
C LEU A 148 11.47 -0.04 -12.91
#